data_AF-A0A174ZVI3-F1
#
_entry.id   AF-A0A174ZVI3-F1
#
_cell.length_a   1.000
_cell.length_b   1.000
_cell.length_c   1.000
_cell.angle_alpha   90.00
_cell.angle_beta   90.00
_cell.angle_gamma   90.00
#
_symmetry.space_group_name_H-M   'P 1'
#
loop_
_entity.id
_entity.type
_entity.pdbx_description
1 polymer ?
#
loop_
_entity_poly.entity_id
_entity_poly.type
_entity_poly.pdbx_seq_one_letter_code
_entity_poly.pdbx_strand_id
1 'polypeptide(L)'
;MLCENCHQNEASIHYTEIINGVKKEHHICMDCARRLNFAGMSDSSDAEFPFVRLLTGLLAGNSAQVEDGPMMHIRCPGCGMTFDEFTMVGKFGCAECYGVFGPLIEDNMKRLHGDSVHRGKIYKKYSGLSDENNETDTLPVMQDENDDYESRIRELGIKLREAVEIENYEEAARLRDMIHQLKKMDNTDDSTQGGGHDA
;
A
#
# COMPACT_ATOMS: atom_id res chain seq x y z
N MET A 1 28.10 0.50 -31.69
CA MET A 1 27.00 1.13 -32.47
C MET A 1 26.50 2.33 -31.68
N LEU A 2 26.09 3.41 -32.34
CA LEU A 2 25.57 4.60 -31.63
C LEU A 2 24.15 4.33 -31.11
N CYS A 3 23.80 5.02 -30.03
CA CYS A 3 22.47 5.00 -29.45
C CYS A 3 21.43 5.48 -30.46
N GLU A 4 20.37 4.69 -30.66
CA GLU A 4 19.26 5.00 -31.56
C GLU A 4 18.45 6.23 -31.16
N ASN A 5 18.53 6.65 -29.90
CA ASN A 5 17.75 7.77 -29.38
C ASN A 5 18.52 9.10 -29.53
N CYS A 6 19.72 9.20 -28.95
CA CYS A 6 20.50 10.45 -29.00
C CYS A 6 21.48 10.54 -30.17
N HIS A 7 21.87 9.41 -30.78
CA HIS A 7 22.88 9.34 -31.84
C HIS A 7 24.25 9.95 -31.49
N GLN A 8 24.51 10.20 -30.20
CA GLN A 8 25.72 10.87 -29.71
C GLN A 8 26.62 9.92 -28.92
N ASN A 9 26.01 9.06 -28.10
CA ASN A 9 26.71 8.13 -27.23
C ASN A 9 26.68 6.72 -27.81
N GLU A 10 27.64 5.88 -27.44
CA GLU A 10 27.59 4.46 -27.76
C GLU A 10 26.41 3.77 -27.07
N ALA A 11 25.75 2.87 -27.79
CA ALA A 11 24.71 2.04 -27.24
C ALA A 11 25.35 1.01 -26.29
N SER A 12 24.88 1.01 -25.04
CA SER A 12 25.37 0.14 -23.97
C SER A 12 24.27 -0.74 -23.38
N ILE A 13 23.02 -0.54 -23.81
CA ILE A 13 21.84 -1.25 -23.34
C ILE A 13 21.08 -1.80 -24.54
N HIS A 14 20.67 -3.06 -24.42
CA HIS A 14 19.93 -3.79 -25.45
C HIS A 14 18.66 -4.36 -24.83
N TYR A 15 17.51 -4.03 -25.40
CA TYR A 15 16.24 -4.58 -24.95
C TYR A 15 15.34 -4.93 -26.14
N THR A 16 14.40 -5.84 -25.89
CA THR A 16 13.41 -6.27 -26.88
C THR A 16 12.03 -5.87 -26.41
N GLU A 17 11.35 -5.05 -27.19
CA GLU A 17 9.96 -4.68 -27.00
C GLU A 17 9.07 -5.65 -27.78
N ILE A 18 7.99 -6.14 -27.15
CA ILE A 18 7.01 -7.01 -27.80
C ILE A 18 5.64 -6.35 -27.69
N ILE A 19 5.19 -5.73 -28.78
CA ILE A 19 3.84 -5.14 -28.88
C ILE A 19 3.04 -5.94 -29.89
N ASN A 20 1.87 -6.44 -29.49
CA ASN A 20 0.97 -7.24 -30.35
C ASN A 20 1.67 -8.45 -31.02
N GLY A 21 2.60 -9.08 -30.30
CA GLY A 21 3.39 -10.22 -30.78
C GLY A 21 4.53 -9.86 -31.73
N VAL A 22 4.68 -8.58 -32.12
CA VAL A 22 5.78 -8.11 -32.94
C VAL A 22 6.96 -7.75 -32.04
N LYS A 23 8.10 -8.43 -32.26
CA LYS A 23 9.35 -8.16 -31.54
C LYS A 23 10.12 -7.05 -32.25
N LYS A 24 10.56 -6.04 -31.49
CA LYS A 24 11.49 -5.00 -31.93
C LYS A 24 12.69 -4.97 -30.99
N GLU A 25 13.88 -4.95 -31.55
CA GLU A 25 15.13 -4.81 -30.81
C GLU A 25 15.57 -3.35 -30.81
N HIS A 26 16.06 -2.89 -29.66
CA HIS A 26 16.47 -1.51 -29.44
C HIS A 26 17.85 -1.44 -28.80
N HIS A 27 18.65 -0.48 -29.25
CA HIS A 27 20.02 -0.27 -28.81
C HIS A 27 20.24 1.19 -28.38
N ILE A 28 20.28 1.43 -27.07
CA ILE A 28 20.38 2.79 -26.51
C ILE A 28 21.55 2.95 -25.52
N CYS A 29 21.97 4.19 -25.26
CA CYS A 29 22.98 4.50 -24.25
C CYS A 29 22.37 4.55 -22.85
N MET A 30 23.23 4.47 -21.83
CA MET A 30 22.85 4.55 -20.41
C MET A 30 22.01 5.80 -20.08
N ASP A 31 22.38 6.97 -20.59
CA ASP A 31 21.66 8.22 -20.31
C ASP A 31 20.25 8.22 -20.91
N CYS A 32 20.10 7.72 -22.13
CA CYS A 32 18.80 7.60 -22.77
C CYS A 32 17.91 6.57 -22.07
N ALA A 33 18.48 5.44 -21.62
CA ALA A 33 17.73 4.44 -20.86
C ALA A 33 17.21 5.00 -19.53
N ARG A 34 18.03 5.77 -18.82
CA ARG A 34 17.63 6.45 -17.58
C ARG A 34 16.46 7.43 -17.82
N ARG A 35 16.52 8.21 -18.90
CA ARG A 35 15.45 9.18 -19.25
C ARG A 35 14.16 8.52 -19.72
N LEU A 36 14.25 7.38 -20.40
CA LEU A 36 13.10 6.59 -20.81
C LEU A 36 12.46 5.84 -19.62
N ASN A 37 12.96 6.02 -18.40
CA ASN A 37 12.56 5.25 -17.23
C ASN A 37 12.48 3.76 -17.54
N PHE A 38 13.46 3.24 -18.29
CA PHE A 38 13.59 1.80 -18.47
C PHE A 38 13.73 1.20 -17.07
N ALA A 39 12.63 0.61 -16.59
CA ALA A 39 12.48 0.14 -15.24
C ALA A 39 13.55 -0.93 -14.96
N GLY A 40 14.65 -0.53 -14.31
CA GLY A 40 15.71 -1.48 -13.93
C GLY A 40 17.15 -0.96 -13.85
N MET A 41 17.46 0.29 -14.21
CA MET A 41 18.85 0.79 -14.15
C MET A 41 19.01 2.08 -13.34
N SER A 42 18.38 2.11 -12.15
CA SER A 42 18.91 2.91 -11.04
C SER A 42 19.89 2.03 -10.26
N ASP A 43 21.06 2.59 -9.98
CA ASP A 43 22.28 2.01 -9.41
C ASP A 43 22.14 1.65 -7.91
N SER A 44 21.07 0.94 -7.58
CA SER A 44 20.75 0.55 -6.21
C SER A 44 20.38 -0.92 -6.23
N SER A 45 21.35 -1.73 -5.83
CA SER A 45 21.16 -3.09 -5.35
C SER A 45 20.00 -3.12 -4.35
N ASP A 46 18.82 -3.55 -4.78
CA ASP A 46 17.86 -4.15 -3.86
C ASP A 46 16.73 -4.87 -4.60
N ALA A 47 16.27 -5.94 -3.96
CA ALA A 47 15.29 -6.91 -4.43
C ALA A 47 13.85 -6.38 -4.56
N GLU A 48 13.65 -5.11 -4.94
CA GLU A 48 12.34 -4.45 -5.00
C GLU A 48 11.57 -4.67 -6.34
N PHE A 49 12.19 -5.33 -7.31
CA PHE A 49 11.71 -5.41 -8.69
C PHE A 49 10.62 -6.45 -9.07
N PRO A 50 10.18 -7.42 -8.25
CA PRO A 50 9.04 -8.28 -8.60
C PRO A 50 7.69 -7.57 -8.45
N PHE A 51 7.57 -6.71 -7.44
CA PHE A 51 6.29 -6.10 -7.04
C PHE A 51 5.82 -5.07 -8.06
N VAL A 52 6.69 -4.15 -8.47
CA VAL A 52 6.36 -3.09 -9.44
C VAL A 52 5.89 -3.71 -10.76
N ARG A 53 6.59 -4.74 -11.26
CA ARG A 53 6.21 -5.43 -12.50
C ARG A 53 4.89 -6.17 -12.38
N LEU A 54 4.63 -6.78 -11.22
CA LEU A 54 3.37 -7.47 -10.95
C LEU A 54 2.21 -6.47 -10.81
N LEU A 55 2.44 -5.35 -10.13
CA LEU A 55 1.48 -4.27 -9.97
C LEU A 55 1.16 -3.63 -11.31
N THR A 56 2.16 -3.29 -12.13
CA THR A 56 1.97 -2.79 -13.48
C THR A 56 1.18 -3.78 -14.34
N GLY A 57 1.50 -5.08 -14.30
CA GLY A 57 0.75 -6.10 -15.04
C GLY A 57 -0.69 -6.28 -14.55
N LEU A 58 -0.93 -6.13 -13.25
CA LEU A 58 -2.25 -6.20 -12.62
C LEU A 58 -3.10 -4.98 -12.98
N LEU A 59 -2.55 -3.77 -12.82
CA LEU A 59 -3.20 -2.51 -13.14
C LEU A 59 -3.46 -2.37 -14.65
N ALA A 60 -2.49 -2.73 -15.50
CA ALA A 60 -2.65 -2.72 -16.95
C ALA A 60 -3.63 -3.80 -17.43
N GLY A 61 -3.65 -4.97 -16.79
CA GLY A 61 -4.58 -6.05 -17.12
C GLY A 61 -6.06 -5.70 -16.90
N ASN A 62 -6.35 -4.84 -15.93
CA ASN A 62 -7.69 -4.27 -15.73
C ASN A 62 -8.01 -3.11 -16.68
N SER A 63 -6.99 -2.53 -17.31
CA SER A 63 -7.10 -1.36 -18.20
C SER A 63 -7.17 -1.74 -19.69
N ALA A 64 -7.00 -3.02 -20.03
CA ALA A 64 -6.87 -3.53 -21.41
C ALA A 64 -8.14 -3.38 -22.28
N GLN A 65 -9.18 -2.67 -21.84
CA GLN A 65 -10.43 -2.44 -22.59
C GLN A 65 -10.93 -0.99 -22.56
N VAL A 66 -10.14 -0.01 -22.10
CA VAL A 66 -10.64 1.37 -21.99
C VAL A 66 -9.73 2.34 -22.74
N GLU A 67 -9.91 2.39 -24.05
CA GLU A 67 -9.22 3.33 -24.95
C GLU A 67 -9.64 4.81 -24.75
N ASP A 68 -10.62 5.10 -23.87
CA ASP A 68 -11.02 6.47 -23.53
C ASP A 68 -11.76 6.53 -22.17
N GLY A 69 -11.06 6.12 -21.11
CA GLY A 69 -11.63 6.02 -19.76
C GLY A 69 -11.42 7.31 -18.95
N PRO A 70 -12.37 7.75 -18.12
CA PRO A 70 -12.22 8.95 -17.29
C PRO A 70 -11.00 8.86 -16.34
N MET A 71 -10.50 7.66 -16.07
CA MET A 71 -9.30 7.43 -15.25
C MET A 71 -7.98 7.86 -15.92
N MET A 72 -7.88 7.86 -17.26
CA MET A 72 -6.65 8.24 -17.97
C MET A 72 -6.32 9.74 -17.87
N HIS A 73 -7.31 10.56 -17.51
CA HIS A 73 -7.12 12.01 -17.30
C HIS A 73 -6.81 12.39 -15.86
N ILE A 74 -6.80 11.43 -14.93
CA ILE A 74 -6.55 11.71 -13.52
C ILE A 74 -5.07 12.09 -13.36
N ARG A 75 -4.84 13.26 -12.76
CA ARG A 75 -3.53 13.82 -12.46
C ARG A 75 -3.44 14.18 -11.00
N CYS A 76 -2.27 13.94 -10.40
CA CYS A 76 -1.97 14.40 -9.06
C CYS A 76 -1.83 15.94 -9.08
N PRO A 77 -2.55 16.68 -8.21
CA PRO A 77 -2.43 18.13 -8.14
C PRO A 77 -1.10 18.59 -7.53
N GLY A 78 -0.44 17.75 -6.72
CA GLY A 78 0.83 18.07 -6.06
C GLY A 78 2.04 17.98 -7.00
N CYS A 79 2.17 16.88 -7.75
CA CYS A 79 3.33 16.65 -8.62
C CYS A 79 3.03 16.57 -10.13
N GLY A 80 1.76 16.62 -10.52
CA GLY A 80 1.33 16.58 -11.92
C GLY A 80 1.32 15.20 -12.59
N MET A 81 1.81 14.16 -11.89
CA MET A 81 1.88 12.79 -12.41
C MET A 81 0.49 12.29 -12.83
N THR A 82 0.39 11.64 -13.99
CA THR A 82 -0.86 11.01 -14.46
C THR A 82 -1.03 9.61 -13.87
N PHE A 83 -2.26 9.09 -13.91
CA PHE A 83 -2.50 7.69 -13.54
C PHE A 83 -1.74 6.71 -14.45
N ASP A 84 -1.67 6.98 -15.76
CA ASP A 84 -0.91 6.14 -16.70
C ASP A 84 0.58 6.10 -16.34
N GLU A 85 1.19 7.26 -16.07
CA GLU A 85 2.59 7.34 -15.62
C GLU A 85 2.79 6.55 -14.33
N PHE A 86 1.85 6.65 -13.38
CA PHE A 86 1.87 5.86 -12.17
C PHE A 86 1.79 4.35 -12.45
N THR A 87 0.92 3.88 -13.34
CA THR A 87 0.82 2.45 -13.65
C THR A 87 2.09 1.91 -14.31
N MET A 88 2.77 2.71 -15.12
CA MET A 88 4.04 2.34 -15.75
C MET A 88 5.20 2.30 -14.76
N VAL A 89 5.30 3.30 -13.88
CA VAL A 89 6.42 3.43 -12.92
C VAL A 89 6.19 2.54 -11.68
N GLY A 90 4.93 2.35 -11.29
CA GLY A 90 4.49 1.62 -10.10
C GLY A 90 4.94 2.23 -8.78
N LYS A 91 5.25 3.54 -8.77
CA LYS A 91 5.63 4.30 -7.57
C LYS A 91 4.86 5.61 -7.50
N PHE A 92 4.54 6.05 -6.29
CA PHE A 92 3.96 7.37 -6.05
C PHE A 92 5.01 8.46 -6.21
N GLY A 93 4.62 9.59 -6.80
CA GLY A 93 5.52 10.72 -7.04
C GLY A 93 5.62 11.71 -5.87
N CYS A 94 4.57 11.84 -5.05
CA CYS A 94 4.54 12.69 -3.86
C CYS A 94 3.50 12.16 -2.85
N ALA A 95 3.37 12.82 -1.69
CA ALA A 95 2.42 12.43 -0.65
C ALA A 95 0.95 12.54 -1.10
N GLU A 96 0.56 13.56 -1.90
CA GLU A 96 -0.81 13.66 -2.40
C GLU A 96 -1.22 12.51 -3.32
N CYS A 97 -0.26 11.82 -3.95
CA CYS A 97 -0.56 10.70 -4.84
C CYS A 97 -1.30 9.56 -4.14
N TYR A 98 -1.11 9.38 -2.83
CA TYR A 98 -1.85 8.37 -2.05
C TYR A 98 -3.36 8.64 -2.07
N GLY A 99 -3.77 9.91 -1.90
CA GLY A 99 -5.19 10.28 -1.92
C GLY A 99 -5.81 10.23 -3.31
N VAL A 100 -5.03 10.53 -4.36
CA VAL A 100 -5.53 10.57 -5.74
C VAL A 100 -5.62 9.19 -6.37
N PHE A 101 -4.58 8.37 -6.23
CA PHE A 101 -4.49 7.08 -6.91
C PHE A 101 -4.83 5.89 -6.00
N GLY A 102 -4.75 6.06 -4.68
CA GLY A 102 -5.07 5.01 -3.70
C GLY A 102 -6.43 4.35 -3.94
N PRO A 103 -7.52 5.11 -4.11
CA PRO A 103 -8.85 4.53 -4.40
C PRO A 103 -8.90 3.71 -5.70
N LEU A 104 -8.05 4.02 -6.67
CA LEU A 104 -8.01 3.32 -7.98
C LEU A 104 -7.26 1.99 -7.89
N ILE A 105 -6.37 1.83 -6.91
CA ILE A 105 -5.55 0.63 -6.74
C ILE A 105 -5.97 -0.25 -5.56
N GLU A 106 -6.99 0.14 -4.80
CA GLU A 106 -7.36 -0.54 -3.56
C GLU A 106 -7.62 -2.04 -3.75
N ASP A 107 -8.39 -2.41 -4.78
CA ASP A 107 -8.68 -3.81 -5.10
C ASP A 107 -7.43 -4.58 -5.53
N ASN A 108 -6.54 -3.92 -6.27
CA ASN A 108 -5.27 -4.48 -6.70
C ASN A 108 -4.36 -4.75 -5.49
N MET A 109 -4.34 -3.83 -4.52
CA MET A 109 -3.60 -3.96 -3.27
C MET A 109 -4.17 -5.09 -2.39
N LYS A 110 -5.49 -5.18 -2.24
CA LYS A 110 -6.14 -6.31 -1.53
C LYS A 110 -5.81 -7.65 -2.17
N ARG A 111 -5.79 -7.73 -3.50
CA ARG A 111 -5.46 -8.96 -4.22
C ARG A 111 -4.01 -9.41 -4.00
N LEU A 112 -3.10 -8.46 -3.79
CA LEU A 112 -1.66 -8.71 -3.69
C LEU A 112 -1.19 -8.91 -2.25
N HIS A 113 -1.67 -8.08 -1.33
CA HIS A 113 -1.29 -8.09 0.09
C HIS A 113 -2.32 -8.75 1.00
N GLY A 114 -3.49 -9.11 0.48
CA GLY A 114 -4.61 -9.67 1.25
C GLY A 114 -5.49 -8.60 1.91
N ASP A 115 -4.92 -7.46 2.27
CA ASP A 115 -5.63 -6.32 2.89
C ASP A 115 -5.08 -4.99 2.33
N SER A 116 -5.92 -3.94 2.31
CA SER A 116 -5.51 -2.57 1.98
C SER A 116 -4.92 -1.83 3.19
N VAL A 117 -5.06 -2.39 4.40
CA VAL A 117 -4.56 -1.79 5.65
C VAL A 117 -3.49 -2.68 6.29
N HIS A 118 -2.30 -2.11 6.52
CA HIS A 118 -1.27 -2.78 7.30
C HIS A 118 -1.55 -2.62 8.80
N ARG A 119 -1.74 -3.73 9.51
CA ARG A 119 -2.02 -3.75 10.96
C ARG A 119 -0.83 -4.20 11.82
N GLY A 120 0.39 -4.14 11.26
CA GLY A 120 1.57 -4.64 11.95
C GLY A 120 1.68 -6.17 11.97
N LYS A 121 2.76 -6.68 12.58
CA LYS A 121 2.96 -8.11 12.79
C LYS A 121 2.43 -8.50 14.17
N ILE A 122 1.41 -9.33 14.20
CA ILE A 122 0.90 -9.91 15.45
C ILE A 122 1.78 -11.11 15.82
N TYR A 123 2.69 -10.92 16.77
CA TYR A 123 3.45 -12.02 17.37
C TYR A 123 2.55 -12.74 18.38
N LYS A 124 2.31 -14.05 18.19
CA LYS A 124 1.72 -14.86 19.27
C LYS A 124 2.66 -14.74 20.47
N LYS A 125 2.13 -14.29 21.62
CA LYS A 125 2.84 -14.36 22.90
C LYS A 125 3.43 -15.77 23.00
N TYR A 126 4.75 -15.88 23.08
CA TYR A 126 5.38 -17.09 23.54
C TYR A 126 4.82 -17.33 24.94
N SER A 127 3.94 -18.32 25.10
CA SER A 127 3.63 -18.87 26.41
C SER A 127 4.84 -19.72 26.82
N GLY A 128 5.94 -19.04 27.13
CA GLY A 128 7.13 -19.64 27.67
C GLY A 128 6.93 -19.88 29.15
N LEU A 129 6.82 -21.15 29.53
CA LEU A 129 7.22 -21.61 30.84
C LEU A 129 8.56 -20.97 31.18
N SER A 130 8.62 -20.39 32.38
CA SER A 130 9.81 -19.88 33.02
C SER A 130 10.97 -20.88 32.94
N ASP A 131 12.10 -20.44 32.41
CA ASP A 131 13.39 -20.86 32.95
C ASP A 131 14.25 -19.61 33.12
N GLU A 132 14.67 -19.42 34.36
CA GLU A 132 15.52 -18.35 34.83
C GLU A 132 16.87 -18.36 34.11
N ASN A 133 17.44 -17.16 33.92
CA ASN A 133 18.81 -16.88 33.50
C ASN A 133 19.07 -16.82 31.98
N ASN A 134 18.56 -15.78 31.32
CA ASN A 134 19.35 -15.08 30.32
C ASN A 134 18.89 -13.63 30.16
N GLU A 135 19.66 -12.71 30.74
CA GLU A 135 19.67 -11.31 30.36
C GLU A 135 20.20 -11.22 28.92
N THR A 136 19.34 -10.93 27.94
CA THR A 136 19.70 -10.15 26.74
C THR A 136 18.46 -9.88 25.88
N ASP A 137 18.07 -8.61 25.84
CA ASP A 137 17.54 -7.87 24.69
C ASP A 137 16.38 -8.48 23.90
N THR A 138 15.27 -8.77 24.56
CA THR A 138 13.96 -8.64 23.90
C THR A 138 13.38 -7.28 24.23
N LEU A 139 13.50 -6.36 23.26
CA LEU A 139 12.83 -5.07 23.27
C LEU A 139 11.33 -5.29 23.59
N PRO A 140 10.75 -4.61 24.58
CA PRO A 140 9.32 -4.62 24.77
C PRO A 140 8.70 -3.98 23.53
N VAL A 141 8.07 -4.80 22.69
CA VAL A 141 7.18 -4.27 21.65
C VAL A 141 6.12 -3.49 22.40
N MET A 142 6.16 -2.16 22.27
CA MET A 142 5.08 -1.29 22.70
C MET A 142 3.85 -1.74 21.93
N GLN A 143 2.97 -2.50 22.59
CA GLN A 143 1.62 -2.68 22.11
C GLN A 143 1.00 -1.30 22.14
N ASP A 144 0.75 -0.75 20.96
CA ASP A 144 -0.11 0.41 20.82
C ASP A 144 -1.46 0.01 21.44
N GLU A 145 -1.86 0.66 22.53
CA GLU A 145 -3.10 0.34 23.26
C GLU A 145 -4.34 0.41 22.35
N ASN A 146 -4.19 1.10 21.21
CA ASN A 146 -5.16 1.20 20.12
C ASN A 146 -5.47 -0.14 19.41
N ASP A 147 -4.56 -1.12 19.37
CA ASP A 147 -4.78 -2.39 18.65
C ASP A 147 -5.72 -3.36 19.41
N ASP A 148 -5.72 -3.27 20.75
CA ASP A 148 -6.67 -4.01 21.60
C ASP A 148 -8.09 -3.46 21.45
N TYR A 149 -8.19 -2.14 21.38
CA TYR A 149 -9.43 -1.41 21.27
C TYR A 149 -10.21 -1.72 19.98
N GLU A 150 -9.57 -1.57 18.82
CA GLU A 150 -10.23 -1.85 17.54
C GLU A 150 -10.62 -3.33 17.42
N SER A 151 -9.78 -4.22 17.93
CA SER A 151 -10.04 -5.66 17.96
C SER A 151 -11.28 -5.97 18.79
N ARG A 152 -11.46 -5.29 19.92
CA ARG A 152 -12.65 -5.44 20.76
C ARG A 152 -13.92 -4.96 20.08
N ILE A 153 -13.87 -3.84 19.35
CA ILE A 153 -15.00 -3.35 18.55
C ILE A 153 -15.38 -4.34 17.45
N ARG A 154 -14.39 -4.91 16.75
CA ARG A 154 -14.62 -5.92 15.71
C ARG A 154 -15.32 -7.16 16.29
N GLU A 155 -14.86 -7.65 17.43
CA GLU A 155 -15.46 -8.82 18.11
C GLU A 155 -16.91 -8.55 18.50
N LEU A 156 -17.19 -7.40 19.12
CA LEU A 156 -18.56 -7.00 19.49
C LEU A 156 -19.45 -6.83 18.24
N GLY A 157 -18.89 -6.31 17.15
CA GLY A 157 -19.59 -6.17 15.87
C GLY A 157 -19.97 -7.51 15.23
N ILE A 158 -19.16 -8.56 15.41
CA ILE A 158 -19.52 -9.92 14.98
C ILE A 158 -20.68 -10.45 15.82
N LYS A 159 -20.57 -10.36 17.16
CA LYS A 159 -21.63 -10.81 18.09
C LYS A 159 -22.95 -10.08 17.86
N LEU A 160 -22.88 -8.79 17.52
CA LEU A 160 -24.06 -7.98 17.19
C LEU A 160 -24.77 -8.53 15.96
N ARG A 161 -24.03 -8.85 14.89
CA ARG A 161 -24.62 -9.45 13.67
C ARG A 161 -25.25 -10.80 13.96
N GLU A 162 -24.57 -11.65 14.70
CA GLU A 162 -25.09 -12.96 15.11
C GLU A 162 -26.37 -12.83 15.94
N ALA A 163 -26.41 -11.91 16.92
CA ALA A 163 -27.59 -11.62 17.72
C ALA A 163 -28.78 -11.13 16.87
N VAL A 164 -28.52 -10.33 15.83
CA VAL A 164 -29.55 -9.89 14.89
C VAL A 164 -30.05 -11.04 14.01
N GLU A 165 -29.16 -11.92 13.54
CA GLU A 165 -29.51 -13.09 12.72
C GLU A 165 -30.40 -14.09 13.47
N ILE A 166 -30.18 -14.27 14.78
CA ILE A 166 -31.02 -15.14 15.62
C ILE A 166 -32.21 -14.40 16.26
N GLU A 167 -32.50 -13.18 15.80
CA GLU A 167 -33.60 -12.31 16.27
C GLU A 167 -33.56 -11.99 17.78
N ASN A 168 -32.40 -12.08 18.41
CA ASN A 168 -32.19 -11.68 19.80
C ASN A 168 -31.91 -10.17 19.90
N TYR A 169 -32.96 -9.38 19.72
CA TYR A 169 -32.87 -7.92 19.67
C TYR A 169 -32.46 -7.27 21.00
N GLU A 170 -32.71 -7.92 22.13
CA GLU A 170 -32.28 -7.40 23.44
C GLU A 170 -30.75 -7.43 23.56
N GLU A 171 -30.13 -8.56 23.19
CA GLU A 171 -28.68 -8.69 23.22
C GLU A 171 -28.03 -7.83 22.12
N ALA A 172 -28.63 -7.73 20.93
CA ALA A 172 -28.18 -6.82 19.89
C ALA A 172 -28.16 -5.36 20.36
N ALA A 173 -29.19 -4.91 21.10
CA ALA A 173 -29.22 -3.56 21.66
C ALA A 173 -28.08 -3.34 22.67
N ARG A 174 -27.83 -4.30 23.57
CA ARG A 174 -26.72 -4.22 24.54
C ARG A 174 -25.35 -4.15 23.85
N LEU A 175 -25.11 -5.02 22.87
CA LEU A 175 -23.84 -5.07 22.13
C LEU A 175 -23.59 -3.78 21.33
N ARG A 176 -24.64 -3.22 20.71
CA ARG A 176 -24.56 -1.92 20.04
C ARG A 176 -24.19 -0.79 21.01
N ASP A 177 -24.78 -0.79 22.20
CA ASP A 177 -24.53 0.25 23.20
C ASP A 177 -23.10 0.13 23.78
N MET A 178 -22.60 -1.10 23.98
CA MET A 178 -21.21 -1.36 24.35
C MET A 178 -20.21 -0.85 23.29
N ILE A 179 -20.49 -1.09 22.00
CA ILE A 179 -19.66 -0.56 20.90
C ILE A 179 -19.64 0.98 20.93
N HIS A 180 -20.80 1.61 21.15
CA HIS A 180 -20.87 3.07 21.25
C HIS A 180 -20.09 3.61 22.44
N GLN A 181 -20.17 2.95 23.60
CA GLN A 181 -19.46 3.38 24.80
C GLN A 181 -17.95 3.28 24.64
N LEU A 182 -17.46 2.17 24.07
CA LEU A 182 -16.06 2.01 23.70
C LEU A 182 -15.62 3.10 22.71
N LYS A 183 -16.42 3.38 21.67
CA LYS A 183 -16.21 4.52 20.73
C LYS A 183 -16.10 5.87 21.39
N LYS A 184 -16.82 6.08 22.48
CA LYS A 184 -16.80 7.36 23.18
C LYS A 184 -15.58 7.54 24.07
N MET A 185 -15.13 6.48 24.73
CA MET A 185 -13.98 6.52 25.65
C MET A 185 -12.67 6.82 24.90
N ASP A 186 -12.49 6.23 23.73
CA ASP A 186 -11.35 6.46 22.85
C ASP A 186 -11.24 7.93 22.38
N ASN A 187 -12.36 8.52 21.97
CA ASN A 187 -12.40 9.93 21.55
C ASN A 187 -12.14 10.94 22.69
N THR A 188 -12.28 10.55 23.96
CA THR A 188 -12.01 11.44 25.09
C THR A 188 -10.54 11.51 25.49
N ASP A 189 -9.78 10.45 25.24
CA ASP A 189 -8.36 10.40 25.61
C ASP A 189 -7.48 11.24 24.68
N ASP A 190 -7.88 11.43 23.41
CA ASP A 190 -7.19 12.28 22.43
C ASP A 190 -7.31 13.80 22.73
N SER A 191 -8.37 14.22 23.43
CA SER A 191 -8.60 15.63 23.78
C SER A 191 -7.76 16.15 24.97
N THR A 192 -6.95 15.31 25.64
CA THR A 192 -6.23 15.69 26.86
C THR A 192 -4.73 15.96 26.66
N GLN A 193 -4.17 15.76 25.46
CA GLN A 193 -2.74 15.98 25.17
C GLN A 193 -2.41 17.29 24.44
N GLY A 194 -3.40 18.13 24.14
CA GLY A 194 -3.21 19.44 23.50
C GLY A 194 -3.18 20.61 24.49
N GLY A 195 -2.18 20.69 25.36
CA GLY A 195 -2.06 21.83 26.28
C GLY A 195 -0.66 22.04 26.85
N GLY A 196 0.15 22.89 26.21
CA GLY A 196 1.31 23.50 26.87
C GLY A 196 2.52 23.81 25.99
N HIS A 197 2.41 24.79 25.10
CA HIS A 197 3.56 25.66 24.80
C HIS A 197 3.08 27.01 24.25
N ASP A 198 2.86 27.95 25.15
CA ASP A 198 2.86 29.39 24.87
C ASP A 198 3.41 30.10 26.12
N ALA A 199 4.72 30.39 26.10
CA ALA A 199 5.39 31.49 26.79
C ALA A 199 6.85 31.60 26.31
#